data_AF-A0A348S205-F1
#
_entry.id   AF-A0A348S205-F1
#
_cell.length_a   1.000
_cell.length_b   1.000
_cell.length_c   1.000
_cell.angle_alpha   90.00
_cell.angle_beta   90.00
_cell.angle_gamma   90.00
#
_symmetry.space_group_name_H-M   'P 1'
#
loop_
_entity.id
_entity.type
_entity.pdbx_description
1 polymer ?
#
loop_
_entity_poly.entity_id
_entity_poly.type
_entity_poly.pdbx_seq_one_letter_code
_entity_poly.pdbx_strand_id
1 'polypeptide(L)'
;MLDRRKFLQLGSTLSASAVAHGATNLNARTEVPFTKLNVRNRNQNRSTLICSQGMVATSQPLAAQSGLDILKTGGNAVDAAIAANAVLSVVEPMSNGPGGDLFAIYWHQKDKKLYGLNASGRSPGNWNLNAAKDLGLDQIDPYSPLSWSVPGCVSGWEALASRFGQLKFSDLMTSAIHYAEEGFPLSPVIADGWIGRESSQYSNLYRTFCPKGARPRFGDWIRNKDLATFFKILADQGPGAFYKGEIAEKIIRYSEKVGGRFSMSDFENHNCDWIEPVSSTY
;
A
#
# COMPACT_ATOMS: atom_id res chain seq x y z
N MET A 1 -4.41 -6.64 -37.02
CA MET A 1 -4.87 -7.05 -35.68
C MET A 1 -4.24 -8.40 -35.37
N LEU A 2 -3.17 -8.42 -34.56
CA LEU A 2 -2.48 -9.66 -34.21
C LEU A 2 -3.25 -10.42 -33.12
N ASP A 3 -3.47 -11.71 -33.35
CA ASP A 3 -4.15 -12.65 -32.47
C ASP A 3 -3.34 -12.86 -31.18
N ARG A 4 -3.93 -12.48 -30.04
CA ARG A 4 -3.35 -12.56 -28.68
C ARG A 4 -2.91 -13.98 -28.29
N ARG A 5 -3.36 -15.03 -28.99
CA ARG A 5 -2.94 -16.42 -28.70
C ARG A 5 -1.58 -16.81 -29.27
N LYS A 6 -1.06 -16.14 -30.30
CA LYS A 6 0.24 -16.50 -30.91
C LYS A 6 1.45 -15.90 -30.20
N PHE A 7 1.29 -14.84 -29.41
CA PHE A 7 2.39 -14.23 -28.65
C PHE A 7 2.87 -15.11 -27.49
N LEU A 8 1.98 -15.92 -26.90
CA LEU A 8 2.31 -16.80 -25.78
C LEU A 8 2.99 -18.12 -26.19
N GLN A 9 2.92 -18.52 -27.47
CA GLN A 9 3.59 -19.74 -27.93
C GLN A 9 5.07 -19.52 -28.31
N LEU A 10 5.44 -18.33 -28.78
CA LEU A 10 6.81 -18.02 -29.21
C LEU A 10 7.81 -17.78 -28.06
N GLY A 11 7.33 -17.55 -26.83
CA GLY A 11 8.19 -17.41 -25.64
C GLY A 11 8.58 -18.75 -24.99
N SER A 12 8.03 -19.87 -25.45
CA SER A 12 8.14 -21.17 -24.77
C SER A 12 9.11 -22.17 -25.40
N THR A 13 9.78 -21.81 -26.51
CA THR A 13 10.60 -22.75 -27.30
C THR A 13 12.12 -22.55 -27.21
N LEU A 14 12.63 -21.89 -26.18
CA LEU A 14 14.07 -21.75 -25.95
C LEU A 14 14.47 -22.12 -24.52
N SER A 15 14.29 -23.41 -24.18
CA SER A 15 15.22 -24.24 -23.36
C SER A 15 14.54 -25.53 -22.89
N ALA A 16 14.21 -26.42 -23.83
CA ALA A 16 13.88 -27.81 -23.54
C ALA A 16 14.75 -28.70 -24.43
N SER A 17 15.95 -29.05 -23.97
CA SER A 17 16.79 -30.09 -24.56
C SER A 17 17.72 -30.66 -23.51
N ALA A 18 17.24 -31.70 -22.83
CA ALA A 18 17.96 -32.92 -22.46
C ALA A 18 17.30 -33.57 -21.22
N VAL A 19 16.25 -34.36 -21.42
CA VAL A 19 15.92 -35.44 -20.48
C VAL A 19 15.74 -36.70 -21.32
N ALA A 20 16.71 -37.60 -21.20
CA ALA A 20 16.58 -38.96 -21.66
C ALA A 20 17.06 -39.90 -20.54
N HIS A 21 16.11 -40.74 -20.10
CA HIS A 21 16.26 -41.98 -19.34
C HIS A 21 16.54 -41.92 -17.83
N GLY A 22 15.55 -42.43 -17.06
CA GLY A 22 15.84 -43.35 -15.96
C GLY A 22 15.31 -42.96 -14.57
N ALA A 23 14.35 -43.76 -14.10
CA ALA A 23 14.04 -44.06 -12.70
C ALA A 23 13.44 -42.97 -11.79
N THR A 24 12.18 -43.23 -11.44
CA THR A 24 11.56 -43.07 -10.11
C THR A 24 12.45 -42.49 -9.00
N ASN A 25 12.09 -41.29 -8.53
CA ASN A 25 12.18 -40.92 -7.11
C ASN A 25 11.18 -39.80 -6.81
N LEU A 26 10.14 -40.14 -6.03
CA LEU A 26 9.40 -39.16 -5.24
C LEU A 26 10.37 -38.56 -4.21
N ASN A 27 10.32 -37.23 -3.99
CA ASN A 27 11.12 -36.45 -3.03
C ASN A 27 12.45 -35.82 -3.50
N ALA A 28 12.50 -35.18 -4.67
CA ALA A 28 13.56 -34.21 -4.94
C ALA A 28 13.12 -32.80 -4.50
N ARG A 29 13.34 -32.45 -3.22
CA ARG A 29 13.60 -31.04 -2.89
C ARG A 29 14.89 -30.71 -3.62
N THR A 30 14.83 -29.96 -4.72
CA THR A 30 16.03 -29.40 -5.34
C THR A 30 16.57 -28.31 -4.42
N GLU A 31 17.34 -28.72 -3.41
CA GLU A 31 18.24 -27.82 -2.71
C GLU A 31 19.30 -27.41 -3.73
N VAL A 32 19.11 -26.25 -4.37
CA VAL A 32 20.19 -25.64 -5.14
C VAL A 32 21.29 -25.34 -4.13
N PRO A 33 22.47 -26.00 -4.18
CA PRO A 33 23.47 -25.84 -3.14
C PRO A 33 23.93 -24.38 -3.14
N PHE A 34 24.09 -23.81 -1.94
CA PHE A 34 24.67 -22.48 -1.73
C PHE A 34 26.19 -22.54 -2.01
N THR A 35 26.56 -22.69 -3.29
CA THR A 35 27.97 -22.75 -3.71
C THR A 35 28.59 -21.36 -3.67
N LYS A 36 29.90 -21.28 -3.42
CA LYS A 36 30.68 -20.02 -3.50
C LYS A 36 30.47 -19.28 -4.83
N LEU A 37 30.31 -20.02 -5.92
CA LEU A 37 30.08 -19.47 -7.26
C LEU A 37 28.67 -18.84 -7.37
N ASN A 38 27.65 -19.51 -6.84
CA ASN A 38 26.27 -19.01 -6.82
C ASN A 38 26.13 -17.76 -5.92
N VAL A 39 26.86 -17.72 -4.79
CA VAL A 39 26.91 -16.53 -3.93
C VAL A 39 27.59 -15.35 -4.63
N ARG A 40 28.71 -15.60 -5.33
CA ARG A 40 29.38 -14.57 -6.14
C ARG A 40 28.53 -14.04 -7.30
N ASN A 41 27.71 -14.90 -7.91
CA ASN A 41 26.91 -14.56 -9.08
C ASN A 41 25.51 -14.02 -8.74
N ARG A 42 25.05 -14.11 -7.49
CA ARG A 42 23.82 -13.43 -7.03
C ARG A 42 24.04 -11.93 -7.05
N ASN A 43 23.07 -11.20 -7.63
CA ASN A 43 22.92 -9.73 -7.61
C ASN A 43 24.02 -8.99 -6.84
N GLN A 44 25.14 -8.69 -7.51
CA GLN A 44 26.31 -8.06 -6.87
C GLN A 44 26.01 -6.64 -6.34
N ASN A 45 24.82 -6.11 -6.64
CA ASN A 45 24.40 -4.77 -6.24
C ASN A 45 23.55 -4.75 -4.95
N ARG A 46 23.14 -5.91 -4.38
CA ARG A 46 22.39 -5.95 -3.11
C ARG A 46 22.79 -7.13 -2.23
N SER A 47 23.27 -6.83 -1.03
CA SER A 47 23.56 -7.83 0.00
C SER A 47 22.30 -8.61 0.39
N THR A 48 22.40 -9.94 0.46
CA THR A 48 21.35 -10.76 1.06
C THR A 48 21.31 -10.48 2.56
N LEU A 49 20.14 -10.09 3.06
CA LEU A 49 19.92 -9.93 4.50
C LEU A 49 19.53 -11.28 5.11
N ILE A 50 20.15 -11.63 6.23
CA ILE A 50 19.85 -12.83 7.02
C ILE A 50 19.56 -12.36 8.44
N CYS A 51 18.45 -12.83 9.02
CA CYS A 51 18.05 -12.51 10.38
C CYS A 51 17.44 -13.74 11.06
N SER A 52 17.52 -13.80 12.40
CA SER A 52 16.99 -14.91 13.20
C SER A 52 15.63 -14.63 13.85
N GLN A 53 15.18 -13.37 13.86
CA GLN A 53 13.99 -12.95 14.64
C GLN A 53 12.87 -12.41 13.76
N GLY A 54 13.14 -11.38 12.96
CA GLY A 54 12.14 -10.74 12.11
C GLY A 54 12.77 -9.92 11.01
N MET A 55 12.02 -9.75 9.92
CA MET A 55 12.42 -9.00 8.74
C MET A 55 11.25 -8.14 8.27
N VAL A 56 11.54 -6.91 7.87
CA VAL A 56 10.59 -6.02 7.19
C VAL A 56 11.21 -5.60 5.86
N ALA A 57 10.45 -5.71 4.79
CA ALA A 57 10.87 -5.31 3.46
C ALA A 57 9.82 -4.36 2.86
N THR A 58 10.26 -3.19 2.44
CA THR A 58 9.44 -2.17 1.79
C THR A 58 10.23 -1.50 0.67
N SER A 59 9.57 -0.67 -0.12
CA SER A 59 10.17 0.22 -1.13
C SER A 59 11.03 1.34 -0.54
N GLN A 60 10.82 1.70 0.73
CA GLN A 60 11.46 2.85 1.39
C GLN A 60 12.12 2.44 2.72
N PRO A 61 13.45 2.60 2.89
CA PRO A 61 14.17 2.18 4.10
C PRO A 61 13.64 2.72 5.43
N LEU A 62 13.15 3.96 5.49
CA LEU A 62 12.55 4.55 6.69
C LEU A 62 11.26 3.82 7.11
N ALA A 63 10.47 3.36 6.15
CA ALA A 63 9.30 2.53 6.42
C ALA A 63 9.69 1.12 6.89
N ALA A 64 10.71 0.51 6.28
CA ALA A 64 11.23 -0.78 6.73
C ALA A 64 11.79 -0.68 8.16
N GLN A 65 12.50 0.42 8.46
CA GLN A 65 13.03 0.70 9.79
C GLN A 65 11.91 0.84 10.82
N SER A 66 10.85 1.60 10.51
CA SER A 66 9.69 1.75 11.40
C SER A 66 9.03 0.41 11.73
N GLY A 67 8.77 -0.44 10.73
CA GLY A 67 8.25 -1.78 10.98
C GLY A 67 9.20 -2.64 11.81
N LEU A 68 10.51 -2.55 11.56
CA LEU A 68 11.53 -3.27 12.35
C LEU A 68 11.56 -2.80 13.81
N ASP A 69 11.40 -1.51 14.07
CA ASP A 69 11.36 -0.96 15.42
C ASP A 69 10.10 -1.41 16.18
N ILE A 70 8.97 -1.57 15.48
CA ILE A 70 7.78 -2.22 16.04
C ILE A 70 8.04 -3.68 16.39
N LEU A 71 8.70 -4.46 15.52
CA LEU A 71 9.08 -5.84 15.86
C LEU A 71 10.01 -5.89 17.08
N LYS A 72 10.97 -4.98 17.18
CA LYS A 72 11.92 -4.90 18.32
C LYS A 72 11.25 -4.53 19.63
N THR A 73 10.14 -3.80 19.59
CA THR A 73 9.35 -3.43 20.78
C THR A 73 8.31 -4.47 21.15
N GLY A 74 8.29 -5.61 20.45
CA GLY A 74 7.44 -6.76 20.77
C GLY A 74 6.12 -6.79 20.00
N GLY A 75 5.92 -5.93 19.01
CA GLY A 75 4.81 -6.04 18.06
C GLY A 75 5.00 -7.23 17.11
N ASN A 76 3.91 -7.66 16.50
CA ASN A 76 3.95 -8.76 15.53
C ASN A 76 4.02 -8.26 14.08
N ALA A 77 3.91 -9.20 13.13
CA ALA A 77 3.96 -8.87 11.70
C ALA A 77 2.83 -7.93 11.23
N VAL A 78 1.65 -7.98 11.85
CA VAL A 78 0.53 -7.07 11.55
C VAL A 78 0.85 -5.67 12.05
N ASP A 79 1.28 -5.55 13.31
CA ASP A 79 1.67 -4.26 13.91
C ASP A 79 2.78 -3.60 13.08
N ALA A 80 3.82 -4.36 12.73
CA ALA A 80 4.94 -3.90 11.94
C ALA A 80 4.53 -3.48 10.52
N ALA A 81 3.63 -4.22 9.88
CA ALA A 81 3.13 -3.89 8.55
C ALA A 81 2.31 -2.60 8.53
N ILE A 82 1.45 -2.39 9.54
CA ILE A 82 0.66 -1.16 9.68
C ILE A 82 1.57 0.05 9.89
N ALA A 83 2.54 -0.03 10.81
CA ALA A 83 3.48 1.06 11.05
C ALA A 83 4.31 1.39 9.80
N ALA A 84 4.83 0.36 9.11
CA ALA A 84 5.54 0.55 7.86
C ALA A 84 4.68 1.22 6.79
N ASN A 85 3.41 0.81 6.63
CA ASN A 85 2.51 1.38 5.64
C ASN A 85 2.08 2.82 5.98
N ALA A 86 1.90 3.13 7.28
CA ALA A 86 1.67 4.50 7.74
C ALA A 86 2.87 5.40 7.41
N VAL A 87 4.11 4.93 7.59
CA VAL A 87 5.30 5.69 7.19
C VAL A 87 5.39 5.82 5.66
N LEU A 88 5.11 4.77 4.89
CA LEU A 88 5.08 4.85 3.42
C LEU A 88 4.10 5.92 2.91
N SER A 89 2.98 6.12 3.60
CA SER A 89 2.02 7.18 3.28
C SER A 89 2.62 8.60 3.37
N VAL A 90 3.71 8.76 4.14
CA VAL A 90 4.46 10.01 4.30
C VAL A 90 5.64 10.08 3.34
N VAL A 91 6.42 8.99 3.27
CA VAL A 91 7.72 8.98 2.58
C VAL A 91 7.66 8.56 1.12
N GLU A 92 6.52 8.03 0.67
CA GLU A 92 6.20 7.61 -0.70
C GLU A 92 4.72 7.93 -1.03
N PRO A 93 4.30 9.22 -1.00
CA PRO A 93 2.88 9.59 -1.09
C PRO A 93 2.26 9.42 -2.49
N MET A 94 3.08 9.14 -3.52
CA MET A 94 2.62 8.93 -4.90
C MET A 94 2.09 7.52 -5.15
N SER A 95 2.48 6.53 -4.33
CA SER A 95 2.22 5.11 -4.59
C SER A 95 1.20 4.50 -3.63
N ASN A 96 1.04 5.06 -2.43
CA ASN A 96 0.21 4.48 -1.37
C ASN A 96 -0.22 5.56 -0.38
N GLY A 97 -1.26 5.27 0.41
CA GLY A 97 -1.71 6.16 1.47
C GLY A 97 -3.03 5.73 2.11
N PRO A 98 -3.45 6.41 3.20
CA PRO A 98 -4.74 6.16 3.85
C PRO A 98 -5.94 6.50 2.94
N GLY A 99 -5.73 7.31 1.90
CA GLY A 99 -6.73 7.63 0.88
C GLY A 99 -6.87 6.57 -0.23
N GLY A 100 -6.16 5.44 -0.13
CA GLY A 100 -6.27 4.31 -1.07
C GLY A 100 -6.86 3.06 -0.44
N ASP A 101 -6.48 1.91 -0.98
CA ASP A 101 -6.99 0.59 -0.61
C ASP A 101 -5.90 -0.30 0.00
N LEU A 102 -6.32 -1.35 0.71
CA LEU A 102 -5.41 -2.35 1.29
C LEU A 102 -5.84 -3.77 0.98
N PHE A 103 -4.86 -4.61 0.64
CA PHE A 103 -5.04 -6.05 0.52
C PHE A 103 -3.97 -6.74 1.36
N ALA A 104 -4.36 -7.76 2.12
CA ALA A 104 -3.41 -8.51 2.94
C ALA A 104 -3.59 -10.02 2.77
N ILE A 105 -2.46 -10.71 2.72
CA ILE A 105 -2.38 -12.16 2.90
C ILE A 105 -1.55 -12.38 4.16
N TYR A 106 -2.16 -13.00 5.16
CA TYR A 106 -1.58 -13.12 6.48
C TYR A 106 -1.61 -14.56 6.97
N TRP A 107 -0.43 -15.13 7.22
CA TRP A 107 -0.33 -16.41 7.92
C TRP A 107 -0.39 -16.17 9.44
N HIS A 108 -1.47 -16.64 10.06
CA HIS A 108 -1.60 -16.58 11.50
C HIS A 108 -1.14 -17.90 12.11
N GLN A 109 0.02 -17.86 12.78
CA GLN A 109 0.68 -19.06 13.30
C GLN A 109 -0.15 -19.81 14.34
N LYS A 110 -0.88 -19.10 15.22
CA LYS A 110 -1.68 -19.71 16.28
C LYS A 110 -2.80 -20.57 15.70
N ASP A 111 -3.47 -20.07 14.66
CA ASP A 111 -4.55 -20.79 13.99
C ASP A 111 -4.03 -21.77 12.93
N LYS A 112 -2.74 -21.66 12.55
CA LYS A 112 -2.14 -22.33 11.40
C LYS A 112 -2.96 -22.14 10.12
N LYS A 113 -3.46 -20.91 9.93
CA LYS A 113 -4.36 -20.55 8.85
C LYS A 113 -3.82 -19.36 8.07
N LEU A 114 -4.01 -19.41 6.75
CA LEU A 114 -3.83 -18.28 5.86
C LEU A 114 -5.13 -17.47 5.81
N TYR A 115 -5.05 -16.18 6.06
CA TYR A 115 -6.15 -15.23 5.97
C TYR A 115 -5.95 -14.30 4.79
N GLY A 116 -7.01 -14.02 4.05
CA GLY A 116 -7.06 -12.94 3.07
C GLY A 116 -7.93 -11.80 3.58
N LEU A 117 -7.49 -10.56 3.37
CA LEU A 117 -8.28 -9.36 3.61
C LEU A 117 -8.34 -8.55 2.33
N ASN A 118 -9.55 -8.25 1.90
CA ASN A 118 -9.84 -7.25 0.89
C ASN A 118 -10.43 -6.00 1.57
N ALA A 119 -9.64 -4.95 1.65
CA ALA A 119 -10.07 -3.63 2.10
C ALA A 119 -10.00 -2.64 0.93
N SER A 120 -10.58 -3.04 -0.21
CA SER A 120 -10.80 -2.15 -1.35
C SER A 120 -12.02 -1.28 -1.12
N GLY A 121 -11.93 -0.03 -1.59
CA GLY A 121 -12.99 0.93 -1.51
C GLY A 121 -14.21 0.57 -2.33
N ARG A 122 -15.39 0.93 -1.81
CA ARG A 122 -16.67 0.82 -2.53
C ARG A 122 -16.91 2.12 -3.30
N SER A 123 -17.55 2.02 -4.47
CA SER A 123 -18.06 3.20 -5.16
C SER A 123 -19.12 3.89 -4.29
N PRO A 124 -19.29 5.22 -4.38
CA PRO A 124 -20.40 5.91 -3.72
C PRO A 124 -21.74 5.27 -4.08
N GLY A 125 -22.66 5.17 -3.12
CA GLY A 125 -23.93 4.44 -3.30
C GLY A 125 -24.85 5.06 -4.36
N ASN A 126 -24.70 6.36 -4.62
CA ASN A 126 -25.42 7.07 -5.68
C ASN A 126 -24.70 7.03 -7.05
N TRP A 127 -23.57 6.32 -7.15
CA TRP A 127 -22.75 6.26 -8.35
C TRP A 127 -22.87 4.89 -9.03
N ASN A 128 -23.46 4.88 -10.22
CA ASN A 128 -23.75 3.67 -10.98
C ASN A 128 -23.72 3.94 -12.49
N LEU A 129 -23.85 2.87 -13.29
CA LEU A 129 -23.77 2.94 -14.74
C LEU A 129 -24.82 3.88 -15.37
N ASN A 130 -26.04 3.91 -14.84
CA ASN A 130 -27.08 4.81 -15.37
C ASN A 130 -26.73 6.27 -15.09
N ALA A 131 -26.30 6.58 -13.86
CA ALA A 131 -25.85 7.93 -13.52
C ALA A 131 -24.66 8.39 -14.39
N ALA A 132 -23.75 7.48 -14.75
CA ALA A 132 -22.65 7.80 -15.67
C ALA A 132 -23.15 8.06 -17.10
N LYS A 133 -24.10 7.25 -17.60
CA LYS A 133 -24.72 7.42 -18.92
C LYS A 133 -25.56 8.70 -19.02
N ASP A 134 -26.27 9.07 -17.95
CA ASP A 134 -27.06 10.30 -17.89
C ASP A 134 -26.16 11.55 -17.99
N LEU A 135 -24.90 11.43 -17.57
CA LEU A 135 -23.86 12.45 -17.78
C LEU A 135 -23.18 12.38 -19.16
N GLY A 136 -23.57 11.43 -20.02
CA GLY A 136 -22.97 11.22 -21.34
C GLY A 136 -21.55 10.66 -21.28
N LEU A 137 -21.18 9.95 -20.21
CA LEU A 137 -19.84 9.39 -20.05
C LEU A 137 -19.72 8.00 -20.70
N ASP A 138 -18.81 7.86 -21.66
CA ASP A 138 -18.39 6.56 -22.21
C ASP A 138 -17.24 5.92 -21.41
N GLN A 139 -16.50 6.75 -20.66
CA GLN A 139 -15.39 6.34 -19.79
C GLN A 139 -15.25 7.33 -18.63
N ILE A 140 -14.73 6.85 -17.51
CA ILE A 140 -14.38 7.71 -16.36
C ILE A 140 -12.91 8.10 -16.49
N ASP A 141 -12.63 9.40 -16.52
CA ASP A 141 -11.26 9.91 -16.45
C ASP A 141 -10.62 9.47 -15.11
N PRO A 142 -9.47 8.76 -15.12
CA PRO A 142 -8.79 8.35 -13.89
C PRO A 142 -8.45 9.50 -12.94
N TYR A 143 -8.29 10.73 -13.45
CA TYR A 143 -7.99 11.91 -12.65
C TYR A 143 -9.25 12.64 -12.16
N SER A 144 -10.45 12.23 -12.58
CA SER A 144 -11.70 12.85 -12.15
C SER A 144 -12.11 12.38 -10.74
N PRO A 145 -12.75 13.24 -9.91
CA PRO A 145 -13.37 12.83 -8.66
C PRO A 145 -14.43 11.72 -8.80
N LEU A 146 -14.93 11.48 -10.02
CA LEU A 146 -15.84 10.38 -10.33
C LEU A 146 -15.15 9.00 -10.36
N SER A 147 -13.81 8.96 -10.36
CA SER A 147 -13.03 7.72 -10.28
C SER A 147 -12.80 7.25 -8.83
N TRP A 148 -13.14 8.08 -7.84
CA TRP A 148 -12.83 7.81 -6.45
C TRP A 148 -13.78 6.79 -5.81
N SER A 149 -13.20 5.85 -5.06
CA SER A 149 -13.88 4.95 -4.14
C SER A 149 -13.66 5.40 -2.69
N VAL A 150 -14.54 4.99 -1.77
CA VAL A 150 -14.34 5.24 -0.33
C VAL A 150 -13.06 4.53 0.10
N PRO A 151 -12.02 5.23 0.60
CA PRO A 151 -10.73 4.60 0.86
C PRO A 151 -10.81 3.44 1.86
N GLY A 152 -10.26 2.27 1.52
CA GLY A 152 -10.29 1.10 2.40
C GLY A 152 -9.00 0.81 3.17
N CYS A 153 -7.94 1.61 2.99
CA CYS A 153 -6.66 1.36 3.66
C CYS A 153 -6.79 1.36 5.20
N VAL A 154 -7.45 2.37 5.77
CA VAL A 154 -7.55 2.54 7.23
C VAL A 154 -8.48 1.50 7.88
N SER A 155 -9.57 1.12 7.21
CA SER A 155 -10.44 0.02 7.65
C SER A 155 -9.69 -1.32 7.58
N GLY A 156 -8.79 -1.48 6.60
CA GLY A 156 -7.85 -2.58 6.52
C GLY A 156 -6.92 -2.66 7.74
N TRP A 157 -6.32 -1.53 8.13
CA TRP A 157 -5.52 -1.44 9.35
C TRP A 157 -6.34 -1.77 10.60
N GLU A 158 -7.55 -1.24 10.71
CA GLU A 158 -8.45 -1.51 11.84
C GLU A 158 -8.80 -2.99 11.95
N ALA A 159 -9.18 -3.62 10.84
CA ALA A 159 -9.57 -5.03 10.80
C ALA A 159 -8.40 -5.95 11.20
N LEU A 160 -7.19 -5.66 10.70
CA LEU A 160 -5.98 -6.42 11.03
C LEU A 160 -5.57 -6.20 12.49
N ALA A 161 -5.48 -4.95 12.95
CA ALA A 161 -5.08 -4.62 14.31
C ALA A 161 -6.06 -5.17 15.34
N SER A 162 -7.37 -5.03 15.10
CA SER A 162 -8.40 -5.53 16.02
C SER A 162 -8.39 -7.05 16.16
N ARG A 163 -8.10 -7.77 15.06
CA ARG A 163 -8.13 -9.24 15.04
C ARG A 163 -6.82 -9.88 15.47
N PHE A 164 -5.69 -9.26 15.10
CA PHE A 164 -4.37 -9.88 15.21
C PHE A 164 -3.31 -8.98 15.85
N GLY A 165 -3.56 -7.68 16.05
CA GLY A 165 -2.58 -6.75 16.60
C GLY A 165 -2.21 -7.07 18.07
N GLN A 166 -1.02 -6.64 18.48
CA GLN A 166 -0.54 -6.78 19.86
C GLN A 166 -0.28 -5.44 20.54
N LEU A 167 0.02 -4.39 19.76
CA LEU A 167 0.32 -3.07 20.29
C LEU A 167 -0.89 -2.14 20.19
N LYS A 168 -0.82 -0.99 20.88
CA LYS A 168 -1.84 0.04 20.72
C LYS A 168 -1.69 0.69 19.34
N PHE A 169 -2.82 1.03 18.72
CA PHE A 169 -2.82 1.66 17.41
C PHE A 169 -2.02 2.99 17.39
N SER A 170 -2.06 3.75 18.49
CA SER A 170 -1.26 4.95 18.68
C SER A 170 0.23 4.71 18.51
N ASP A 171 0.73 3.59 19.02
CA ASP A 171 2.16 3.26 18.99
C ASP A 171 2.61 3.04 17.54
N LEU A 172 1.75 2.43 16.71
CA LEU A 172 1.99 2.17 15.30
C LEU A 172 2.08 3.46 14.46
N MET A 173 1.42 4.53 14.87
CA MET A 173 1.40 5.81 14.15
C MET A 173 2.59 6.72 14.47
N THR A 174 3.33 6.42 15.54
CA THR A 174 4.40 7.29 16.09
C THR A 174 5.42 7.70 15.03
N SER A 175 5.95 6.76 14.26
CA SER A 175 6.96 7.05 13.22
C SER A 175 6.38 7.89 12.07
N ALA A 176 5.14 7.62 11.67
CA ALA A 176 4.48 8.39 10.61
C ALA A 176 4.25 9.84 11.05
N ILE A 177 3.80 10.06 12.30
CA ILE A 177 3.68 11.39 12.90
C ILE A 177 5.04 12.10 12.90
N HIS A 178 6.09 11.43 13.39
CA HIS A 178 7.43 12.00 13.45
C HIS A 178 7.94 12.43 12.08
N TYR A 179 7.91 11.55 11.07
CA TYR A 179 8.39 11.89 9.73
C TYR A 179 7.52 12.93 9.04
N ALA A 180 6.22 12.98 9.32
CA ALA A 180 5.34 14.00 8.75
C ALA A 180 5.63 15.39 9.36
N GLU A 181 5.91 15.46 10.66
CA GLU A 181 6.14 16.69 11.41
C GLU A 181 7.57 17.23 11.25
N GLU A 182 8.57 16.41 11.56
CA GLU A 182 9.99 16.77 11.54
C GLU A 182 10.59 16.69 10.14
N GLY A 183 10.01 15.85 9.29
CA GLY A 183 10.38 15.66 7.91
C GLY A 183 11.43 14.58 7.67
N PHE A 184 11.76 14.40 6.40
CA PHE A 184 12.69 13.38 5.95
C PHE A 184 13.38 13.83 4.65
N PRO A 185 14.58 13.31 4.33
CA PRO A 185 15.23 13.57 3.05
C PRO A 185 14.62 12.69 1.95
N LEU A 186 14.40 13.26 0.77
CA LEU A 186 13.91 12.51 -0.38
C LEU A 186 14.98 11.59 -0.96
N SER A 187 14.61 10.32 -1.17
CA SER A 187 15.43 9.35 -1.86
C SER A 187 15.33 9.53 -3.39
N PRO A 188 16.29 9.02 -4.19
CA PRO A 188 16.33 9.26 -5.63
C PRO A 188 15.08 8.77 -6.37
N VAL A 189 14.62 7.55 -6.05
CA VAL A 189 13.45 6.92 -6.68
C VAL A 189 12.17 7.70 -6.36
N ILE A 190 12.05 8.15 -5.11
CA ILE A 190 10.89 8.92 -4.65
C ILE A 190 10.88 10.33 -5.26
N ALA A 191 12.06 10.97 -5.40
CA ALA A 191 12.15 12.26 -6.07
C ALA A 191 11.75 12.17 -7.56
N ASP A 192 12.14 11.09 -8.25
CA ASP A 192 11.78 10.82 -9.65
C ASP A 192 10.28 10.52 -9.86
N GLY A 193 9.63 9.88 -8.88
CA GLY A 193 8.18 9.61 -8.88
C GLY A 193 7.31 10.69 -8.23
N TRP A 194 7.89 11.76 -7.67
CA TRP A 194 7.18 12.75 -6.87
C TRP A 194 5.95 13.39 -7.56
N ILE A 195 4.87 13.49 -6.78
CA ILE A 195 3.62 14.15 -7.18
C ILE A 195 3.73 15.68 -7.15
N GLY A 196 2.82 16.36 -7.83
CA GLY A 196 2.75 17.83 -7.84
C GLY A 196 3.02 18.42 -9.22
N ARG A 197 2.16 18.08 -10.18
CA ARG A 197 2.04 18.87 -11.41
C ARG A 197 1.36 20.19 -11.06
N GLU A 198 1.93 21.30 -11.52
CA GLU A 198 1.28 22.60 -11.38
C GLU A 198 -0.02 22.57 -12.19
N SER A 199 -1.14 22.63 -11.49
CA SER A 199 -2.48 22.60 -12.08
C SER A 199 -3.41 23.43 -11.23
N SER A 200 -4.16 24.33 -11.87
CA SER A 200 -5.21 25.11 -11.20
C SER A 200 -6.31 24.22 -10.62
N GLN A 201 -6.54 23.05 -11.22
CA GLN A 201 -7.54 22.07 -10.80
C GLN A 201 -7.19 21.41 -9.44
N TYR A 202 -5.89 21.25 -9.13
CA TYR A 202 -5.39 20.58 -7.93
C TYR A 202 -4.43 21.46 -7.14
N SER A 203 -4.78 22.74 -6.98
CA SER A 203 -3.91 23.73 -6.32
C SER A 203 -3.55 23.36 -4.87
N ASN A 204 -4.44 22.68 -4.14
CA ASN A 204 -4.16 22.15 -2.81
C ASN A 204 -3.09 21.05 -2.85
N LEU A 205 -3.20 20.10 -3.78
CA LEU A 205 -2.21 19.02 -3.94
C LEU A 205 -0.83 19.60 -4.24
N TYR A 206 -0.76 20.54 -5.19
CA TYR A 206 0.50 21.21 -5.51
C TYR A 206 1.07 21.96 -4.30
N ARG A 207 0.25 22.72 -3.57
CA ARG A 207 0.71 23.45 -2.38
C ARG A 207 1.22 22.51 -1.28
N THR A 208 0.57 21.36 -1.08
CA THR A 208 0.97 20.37 -0.06
C THR A 208 2.29 19.69 -0.42
N PHE A 209 2.46 19.25 -1.67
CA PHE A 209 3.61 18.43 -2.10
C PHE A 209 4.74 19.22 -2.77
N CYS A 210 4.50 20.48 -3.14
CA CYS A 210 5.47 21.45 -3.66
C CYS A 210 5.45 22.74 -2.81
N PRO A 211 5.68 22.69 -1.49
CA PRO A 211 5.49 23.82 -0.57
C PRO A 211 6.41 25.02 -0.87
N LYS A 212 7.50 24.80 -1.60
CA LYS A 212 8.43 25.85 -2.07
C LYS A 212 8.08 26.38 -3.47
N GLY A 213 6.88 26.08 -3.99
CA GLY A 213 6.46 26.48 -5.33
C GLY A 213 7.14 25.72 -6.47
N ALA A 214 7.82 24.61 -6.15
CA ALA A 214 8.48 23.76 -7.12
C ALA A 214 8.50 22.32 -6.62
N ARG A 215 8.58 21.38 -7.56
CA ARG A 215 8.73 19.96 -7.26
C ARG A 215 10.05 19.72 -6.52
N PRO A 216 10.03 19.08 -5.34
CA PRO A 216 11.22 18.68 -4.62
C PRO A 216 12.17 17.80 -5.42
N ARG A 217 13.45 17.86 -5.06
CA ARG A 217 14.54 17.09 -5.66
C ARG A 217 15.12 16.09 -4.67
N PHE A 218 15.92 15.16 -5.19
CA PHE A 218 16.70 14.25 -4.35
C PHE A 218 17.48 15.00 -3.28
N GLY A 219 17.40 14.52 -2.04
CA GLY A 219 18.05 15.13 -0.88
C GLY A 219 17.30 16.32 -0.26
N ASP A 220 16.28 16.87 -0.92
CA ASP A 220 15.46 17.92 -0.31
C ASP A 220 14.72 17.36 0.92
N TRP A 221 14.60 18.21 1.95
CA TRP A 221 13.89 17.90 3.18
C TRP A 221 12.40 18.23 3.05
N ILE A 222 11.54 17.24 3.25
CA ILE A 222 10.08 17.36 3.10
C ILE A 222 9.38 17.20 4.43
N ARG A 223 8.35 18.02 4.66
CA ARG A 223 7.47 18.01 5.83
C ARG A 223 6.02 18.14 5.38
N ASN A 224 5.11 17.50 6.10
CA ASN A 224 3.68 17.59 5.86
C ASN A 224 2.92 17.63 7.19
N LYS A 225 2.74 18.84 7.74
CA LYS A 225 2.10 19.06 9.04
C LYS A 225 0.61 18.68 9.06
N ASP A 226 -0.06 18.80 7.91
CA ASP A 226 -1.46 18.40 7.80
C ASP A 226 -1.59 16.87 7.91
N LEU A 227 -0.66 16.13 7.28
CA LEU A 227 -0.59 14.69 7.41
C LEU A 227 -0.16 14.24 8.82
N ALA A 228 0.73 14.99 9.48
CA ALA A 228 1.06 14.75 10.90
C ALA A 228 -0.19 14.89 11.79
N THR A 229 -0.99 15.94 11.56
CA THR A 229 -2.25 16.18 12.28
C THR A 229 -3.25 15.05 12.02
N PHE A 230 -3.36 14.61 10.77
CA PHE A 230 -4.17 13.45 10.40
C PHE A 230 -3.77 12.19 11.20
N PHE A 231 -2.49 11.85 11.25
CA PHE A 231 -2.04 10.67 11.99
C PHE A 231 -2.20 10.83 13.51
N LYS A 232 -2.07 12.05 14.06
CA LYS A 232 -2.38 12.33 15.47
C LYS A 232 -3.85 12.06 15.79
N ILE A 233 -4.77 12.47 14.91
CA ILE A 233 -6.21 12.17 15.08
C ILE A 233 -6.44 10.65 15.10
N LEU A 234 -5.83 9.89 14.18
CA LEU A 234 -5.98 8.44 14.17
C LEU A 234 -5.32 7.76 15.39
N ALA A 235 -4.21 8.28 15.88
CA ALA A 235 -3.55 7.78 17.08
C ALA A 235 -4.41 7.99 18.33
N ASP A 236 -5.05 9.16 18.44
CA ASP A 236 -5.84 9.55 19.61
C ASP A 236 -7.24 8.93 19.62
N GLN A 237 -7.90 8.88 18.45
CA GLN A 237 -9.31 8.49 18.31
C GLN A 237 -9.49 7.09 17.71
N GLY A 238 -8.40 6.45 17.27
CA GLY A 238 -8.40 5.17 16.58
C GLY A 238 -8.69 5.28 15.08
N PRO A 239 -8.51 4.18 14.34
CA PRO A 239 -8.65 4.16 12.87
C PRO A 239 -10.07 4.49 12.40
N GLY A 240 -11.10 4.14 13.18
CA GLY A 240 -12.49 4.46 12.88
C GLY A 240 -12.76 5.96 12.72
N ALA A 241 -11.93 6.85 13.26
CA ALA A 241 -12.05 8.31 13.06
C ALA A 241 -11.81 8.75 11.60
N PHE A 242 -11.27 7.90 10.74
CA PHE A 242 -11.20 8.15 9.31
C PHE A 242 -12.60 8.17 8.65
N TYR A 243 -13.48 7.29 9.13
CA TYR A 243 -14.80 7.03 8.53
C TYR A 243 -15.94 7.81 9.19
N LYS A 244 -15.66 8.51 10.29
CA LYS A 244 -16.63 9.32 11.02
C LYS A 244 -16.00 10.60 11.56
N GLY A 245 -16.78 11.66 11.69
CA GLY A 245 -16.33 12.94 12.24
C GLY A 245 -15.42 13.73 11.29
N GLU A 246 -14.48 14.49 11.85
CA GLU A 246 -13.78 15.58 11.14
C GLU A 246 -13.06 15.15 9.86
N ILE A 247 -12.41 13.97 9.83
CA ILE A 247 -11.70 13.49 8.64
C ILE A 247 -12.70 13.21 7.51
N ALA A 248 -13.72 12.40 7.79
CA ALA A 248 -14.76 12.07 6.81
C ALA A 248 -15.48 13.33 6.32
N GLU A 249 -15.86 14.24 7.23
CA GLU A 249 -16.50 15.51 6.89
C GLU A 249 -15.64 16.37 5.94
N LYS A 250 -14.32 16.46 6.18
CA LYS A 250 -13.39 17.18 5.30
C LYS A 250 -13.28 16.54 3.92
N ILE A 251 -13.21 15.21 3.85
CA ILE A 251 -13.13 14.47 2.58
C ILE A 251 -14.42 14.69 1.78
N ILE A 252 -15.59 14.53 2.40
CA ILE A 252 -16.90 14.69 1.77
C ILE A 252 -17.08 16.12 1.26
N ARG A 253 -16.78 17.12 2.11
CA ARG A 253 -16.86 18.54 1.72
C ARG A 253 -15.95 18.86 0.53
N TYR A 254 -14.74 18.31 0.52
CA TYR A 254 -13.83 18.49 -0.61
C TYR A 254 -14.35 17.78 -1.86
N SER A 255 -14.86 16.55 -1.73
CA SER A 255 -15.49 15.78 -2.80
C SER A 255 -16.61 16.59 -3.46
N GLU A 256 -17.57 17.11 -2.68
CA GLU A 256 -18.66 17.95 -3.18
C GLU A 256 -18.13 19.18 -3.92
N LYS A 257 -17.15 19.88 -3.35
CA LYS A 257 -16.54 21.08 -3.96
C LYS A 257 -15.93 20.80 -5.34
N VAL A 258 -15.38 19.61 -5.58
CA VAL A 258 -14.75 19.25 -6.85
C VAL A 258 -15.65 18.42 -7.77
N GLY A 259 -16.92 18.23 -7.42
CA GLY A 259 -17.88 17.44 -8.23
C GLY A 259 -17.77 15.92 -8.05
N GLY A 260 -17.15 15.48 -6.95
CA GLY A 260 -17.18 14.09 -6.50
C GLY A 260 -18.54 13.71 -5.92
N ARG A 261 -18.67 12.43 -5.56
CA ARG A 261 -19.97 11.80 -5.25
C ARG A 261 -20.08 11.26 -3.83
N PHE A 262 -19.06 11.45 -2.99
CA PHE A 262 -19.05 10.93 -1.63
C PHE A 262 -20.17 11.50 -0.76
N SER A 263 -20.74 10.65 0.08
CA SER A 263 -21.66 11.00 1.16
C SER A 263 -21.19 10.40 2.48
N MET A 264 -21.71 10.91 3.60
CA MET A 264 -21.38 10.35 4.92
C MET A 264 -21.81 8.90 5.06
N SER A 265 -22.97 8.54 4.48
CA SER A 265 -23.45 7.17 4.43
C SER A 265 -22.48 6.22 3.72
N ASP A 266 -21.71 6.69 2.73
CA ASP A 266 -20.72 5.85 2.05
C ASP A 266 -19.55 5.49 2.98
N PHE A 267 -19.13 6.43 3.83
CA PHE A 267 -18.04 6.24 4.79
C PHE A 267 -18.49 5.41 5.99
N GLU A 268 -19.66 5.72 6.57
CA GLU A 268 -20.19 5.00 7.74
C GLU A 268 -20.50 3.53 7.46
N ASN A 269 -20.92 3.21 6.23
CA ASN A 269 -21.23 1.83 5.82
C ASN A 269 -20.03 1.09 5.20
N HIS A 270 -18.86 1.73 5.10
CA HIS A 270 -17.68 1.10 4.54
C HIS A 270 -17.15 -0.01 5.46
N ASN A 271 -16.86 -1.17 4.90
CA ASN A 271 -16.35 -2.33 5.62
C ASN A 271 -15.44 -3.16 4.71
N CYS A 272 -14.47 -3.85 5.32
CA CYS A 272 -13.57 -4.80 4.67
C CYS A 272 -14.19 -6.19 4.55
N ASP A 273 -13.73 -6.96 3.57
CA ASP A 273 -14.12 -8.35 3.36
C ASP A 273 -12.98 -9.31 3.74
N TRP A 274 -13.22 -10.21 4.69
CA TRP A 274 -12.33 -11.35 4.93
C TRP A 274 -12.60 -12.44 3.88
N ILE A 275 -11.57 -12.83 3.16
CA ILE A 275 -11.66 -13.79 2.05
C ILE A 275 -10.76 -14.99 2.28
N GLU A 276 -11.09 -16.09 1.62
CA GLU A 276 -10.18 -17.24 1.50
C GLU A 276 -9.22 -16.97 0.33
N PRO A 277 -7.89 -16.93 0.54
CA PRO A 277 -6.93 -16.67 -0.54
C PRO A 277 -6.96 -17.77 -1.61
N VAL A 278 -6.87 -17.37 -2.88
CA VAL A 278 -6.70 -18.32 -3.99
C VAL A 278 -5.33 -18.99 -3.89
N SER A 279 -5.27 -20.30 -4.11
CA SER A 279 -4.02 -21.08 -4.09
C SER A 279 -3.94 -22.05 -5.27
N SER A 280 -2.72 -22.37 -5.67
CA SER A 280 -2.39 -23.37 -6.70
C SER A 280 -1.03 -24.00 -6.38
N THR A 281 -0.76 -25.18 -6.93
CA THR A 281 0.55 -25.83 -6.89
C THR A 281 1.42 -25.35 -8.06
N TYR A 282 2.71 -25.14 -7.81
CA TYR A 282 3.73 -24.80 -8.81
C TYR A 282 4.99 -25.63 -8.58
#